data_AF-A0AA40SXJ0-F1
#
_entry.id   AF-A0AA40SXJ0-F1
#
_cell.length_a   1.000
_cell.length_b   1.000
_cell.length_c   1.000
_cell.angle_alpha   90.00
_cell.angle_beta   90.00
_cell.angle_gamma   90.00
#
_symmetry.space_group_name_H-M   'P 1'
#
loop_
_entity.id
_entity.type
_entity.pdbx_description
1 polymer ?
#
loop_
_entity_poly.entity_id
_entity_poly.type
_entity_poly.pdbx_seq_one_letter_code
_entity_poly.pdbx_strand_id
1 'polypeptide(L)'
;MKSQWECFLQNLGIWEGSFTNFSPQGTLLKDVPSRLSLEGLNNNQTVRLTLCRSGRDDLVLEYSSLGRSILFFENGAFSEGLIQLGPFSEFGAELALIHENHRLRLVQLFDKNGHLNALTLIREHLAGTEKVERPPLQVDDLLGEWQGEAVTIYPDWRSPDIYSTTLQLQLDNAGRLIQSTSFGDRTITSTATIKDSIILFDQDPQKQVQVLLLPDGASATSPLKVQLRQPLFLEVGWLIQPNLRQRMIRSYNDKGEWVSLTLVTEERV
;
A
#
# COMPACT_ATOMS: atom_id res chain seq x y z
N MET A 1 -10.12 15.04 15.71
CA MET A 1 -9.72 14.42 14.43
C MET A 1 -8.83 15.40 13.72
N LYS A 2 -7.65 14.97 13.27
CA LYS A 2 -6.70 15.83 12.56
C LYS A 2 -7.24 16.20 11.17
N SER A 3 -6.96 17.42 10.71
CA SER A 3 -7.15 17.79 9.31
C SER A 3 -6.17 17.02 8.41
N GLN A 4 -6.49 16.90 7.11
CA GLN A 4 -5.59 16.24 6.16
C GLN A 4 -4.19 16.88 6.12
N TRP A 5 -4.10 18.21 6.32
CA TRP A 5 -2.82 18.91 6.43
C TRP A 5 -2.04 18.46 7.68
N GLU A 6 -2.68 18.42 8.85
CA GLU A 6 -2.04 17.95 10.09
C GLU A 6 -1.62 16.47 10.03
N CYS A 7 -2.38 15.64 9.31
CA CYS A 7 -2.00 14.25 9.01
C CYS A 7 -0.76 14.21 8.10
N PHE A 8 -0.70 15.03 7.05
CA PHE A 8 0.49 15.16 6.22
C PHE A 8 1.72 15.59 7.02
N LEU A 9 1.57 16.56 7.94
CA LEU A 9 2.65 17.03 8.81
C LEU A 9 3.23 15.93 9.73
N GLN A 10 2.56 14.78 9.92
CA GLN A 10 3.16 13.64 10.62
C GLN A 10 4.35 13.03 9.86
N ASN A 11 4.52 13.34 8.58
CA ASN A 11 5.62 12.86 7.76
C ASN A 11 6.86 13.79 7.78
N LEU A 12 6.82 14.92 8.50
CA LEU A 12 7.98 15.80 8.62
C LEU A 12 9.18 15.05 9.19
N GLY A 13 10.36 15.37 8.68
CA GLY A 13 11.61 14.71 9.05
C GLY A 13 12.46 14.34 7.84
N ILE A 14 13.56 13.66 8.12
CA ILE A 14 14.49 13.18 7.11
C ILE A 14 14.37 11.66 7.06
N TRP A 15 13.97 11.16 5.91
CA TRP A 15 13.74 9.75 5.63
C TRP A 15 14.85 9.21 4.75
N GLU A 16 15.61 8.24 5.26
CA GLU A 16 16.71 7.58 4.56
C GLU A 16 16.32 6.17 4.17
N GLY A 17 16.72 5.73 2.98
CA GLY A 17 16.25 4.47 2.45
C GLY A 17 16.69 4.20 1.03
N SER A 18 15.85 3.47 0.30
CA SER A 18 16.03 3.26 -1.13
C SER A 18 14.72 3.13 -1.88
N PHE A 19 14.76 3.44 -3.17
CA PHE A 19 13.72 3.15 -4.14
C PHE A 19 14.10 1.87 -4.87
N THR A 20 13.40 0.77 -4.58
CA THR A 20 13.66 -0.55 -5.16
C THR A 20 12.60 -0.90 -6.20
N ASN A 21 12.99 -1.03 -7.46
CA ASN A 21 12.13 -1.42 -8.57
C ASN A 21 12.03 -2.94 -8.69
N PHE A 22 10.81 -3.44 -8.84
CA PHE A 22 10.51 -4.85 -9.06
C PHE A 22 9.73 -5.07 -10.36
N SER A 23 9.96 -6.22 -10.99
CA SER A 23 9.08 -6.73 -12.05
C SER A 23 7.71 -7.12 -11.47
N PRO A 24 6.69 -7.32 -12.32
CA PRO A 24 5.39 -7.85 -11.89
C PRO A 24 5.44 -9.27 -11.29
N GLN A 25 6.58 -9.96 -11.41
CA GLN A 25 6.84 -11.28 -10.82
C GLN A 25 7.64 -11.18 -9.51
N GLY A 26 7.89 -9.97 -8.99
CA GLY A 26 8.65 -9.77 -7.75
C GLY A 26 10.16 -9.91 -7.90
N THR A 27 10.71 -9.88 -9.12
CA THR A 27 12.15 -9.87 -9.35
C THR A 27 12.72 -8.47 -9.14
N LEU A 28 13.74 -8.32 -8.29
CA LEU A 28 14.43 -7.05 -8.09
C LEU A 28 15.16 -6.65 -9.39
N LEU A 29 14.89 -5.45 -9.88
CA LEU A 29 15.49 -4.90 -11.10
C LEU A 29 16.56 -3.86 -10.79
N LYS A 30 16.27 -2.96 -9.85
CA LYS A 30 17.16 -1.85 -9.50
C LYS A 30 16.89 -1.40 -8.06
N ASP A 31 17.93 -1.04 -7.34
CA ASP A 31 17.84 -0.38 -6.05
C ASP A 31 18.61 0.94 -6.11
N VAL A 32 17.98 2.04 -5.69
CA VAL A 32 18.58 3.38 -5.70
C VAL A 32 18.49 3.99 -4.30
N PRO A 33 19.62 4.15 -3.59
CA PRO A 33 19.65 4.83 -2.31
C PRO A 33 19.07 6.24 -2.40
N SER A 34 18.33 6.63 -1.36
CA SER A 34 17.60 7.90 -1.30
C SER A 34 17.64 8.54 0.07
N ARG A 35 17.56 9.87 0.06
CA ARG A 35 17.31 10.70 1.24
C ARG A 35 16.23 11.72 0.90
N LEU A 36 15.13 11.68 1.65
CA LEU A 36 13.96 12.53 1.46
C LEU A 36 13.76 13.39 2.71
N SER A 37 13.89 14.70 2.57
CA SER A 37 13.60 15.67 3.63
C SER A 37 12.22 16.27 3.41
N LEU A 38 11.38 16.27 4.45
CA LEU A 38 10.14 17.02 4.55
C LEU A 38 10.30 18.06 5.67
N GLU A 39 10.44 19.33 5.30
CA GLU A 39 10.63 20.43 6.24
C GLU A 39 9.41 21.34 6.27
N GLY A 40 8.94 21.66 7.48
CA GLY A 40 7.88 22.64 7.69
C GLY A 40 8.46 24.05 7.67
N LEU A 41 7.87 24.91 6.85
CA LEU A 41 8.20 26.32 6.70
C LEU A 41 7.00 27.18 7.11
N ASN A 42 7.26 28.45 7.46
CA ASN A 42 6.21 29.43 7.73
C ASN A 42 5.19 28.93 8.77
N ASN A 43 5.68 28.44 9.92
CA ASN A 43 4.85 27.81 10.95
C ASN A 43 4.01 26.63 10.40
N ASN A 44 4.65 25.75 9.63
CA ASN A 44 4.06 24.58 8.98
C ASN A 44 2.90 24.87 8.02
N GLN A 45 2.79 26.10 7.50
CA GLN A 45 1.84 26.44 6.43
C GLN A 45 2.36 26.03 5.05
N THR A 46 3.66 25.82 4.93
CA THR A 46 4.31 25.30 3.73
C THR A 46 5.16 24.11 4.13
N VAL A 47 5.23 23.07 3.29
CA VAL A 47 6.17 21.97 3.44
C VAL A 47 7.05 21.91 2.20
N ARG A 48 8.37 21.91 2.38
CA ARG A 48 9.31 21.63 1.30
C ARG A 48 9.74 20.17 1.36
N LEU A 49 9.59 19.48 0.24
CA LEU A 49 10.12 18.16 -0.03
C LEU A 49 11.41 18.32 -0.81
N THR A 50 12.50 17.73 -0.32
CA THR A 50 13.76 17.59 -1.06
C THR A 50 14.12 16.11 -1.14
N LEU A 51 14.12 15.54 -2.34
CA LEU A 51 14.45 14.14 -2.60
C LEU A 51 15.77 14.03 -3.37
N CYS A 52 16.79 13.51 -2.68
CA CYS A 52 18.08 13.16 -3.24
C CYS A 52 18.10 11.66 -3.56
N ARG A 53 18.53 11.28 -4.76
CA ARG A 53 18.68 9.87 -5.17
C ARG A 53 20.02 9.69 -5.87
N SER A 54 20.73 8.60 -5.56
CA SER A 54 22.04 8.34 -6.15
C SER A 54 21.98 8.33 -7.69
N GLY A 55 22.83 9.14 -8.33
CA GLY A 55 22.93 9.26 -9.78
C GLY A 55 21.75 9.98 -10.46
N ARG A 56 20.98 10.80 -9.72
CA ARG A 56 19.93 11.66 -10.27
C ARG A 56 20.03 13.07 -9.67
N ASP A 57 19.52 14.05 -10.40
CA ASP A 57 19.33 15.40 -9.86
C ASP A 57 18.32 15.40 -8.71
N ASP A 58 18.54 16.34 -7.78
CA ASP A 58 17.64 16.55 -6.65
C ASP A 58 16.27 17.04 -7.13
N LEU A 59 15.22 16.48 -6.55
CA LEU A 59 13.85 16.94 -6.76
C LEU A 59 13.43 17.79 -5.56
N VAL A 60 13.07 19.05 -5.81
CA VAL A 60 12.55 19.98 -4.80
C VAL A 60 11.12 20.37 -5.14
N LEU A 61 10.20 20.16 -4.21
CA LEU A 61 8.78 20.51 -4.34
C LEU A 61 8.34 21.27 -3.08
N GLU A 62 7.42 22.23 -3.24
CA GLU A 62 6.80 22.93 -2.12
C GLU A 62 5.28 22.76 -2.16
N TYR A 63 4.71 22.45 -1.00
CA TYR A 63 3.28 22.27 -0.81
C TYR A 63 2.76 23.34 0.14
N SER A 64 1.69 24.01 -0.23
CA SER A 64 0.89 24.88 0.65
C SER A 64 -0.56 24.40 0.80
N SER A 65 -0.89 23.31 0.11
CA SER A 65 -2.17 22.61 0.17
C SER A 65 -1.99 21.17 -0.34
N LEU A 66 -3.00 20.33 -0.15
CA LEU A 66 -3.02 18.96 -0.66
C LEU A 66 -3.91 18.86 -1.89
N GLY A 67 -3.47 18.06 -2.86
CA GLY A 67 -4.27 17.71 -4.04
C GLY A 67 -5.45 16.80 -3.68
N ARG A 68 -6.41 16.67 -4.60
CA ARG A 68 -7.55 15.74 -4.44
C ARG A 68 -7.19 14.27 -4.67
N SER A 69 -5.96 13.98 -5.13
CA SER A 69 -5.45 12.65 -5.45
C SER A 69 -4.86 11.92 -4.24
N ILE A 70 -4.73 12.61 -3.10
CA ILE A 70 -4.06 12.12 -1.91
C ILE A 70 -4.98 12.17 -0.68
N LEU A 71 -4.93 11.15 0.16
CA LEU A 71 -5.59 11.10 1.46
C LEU A 71 -4.65 10.51 2.50
N PHE A 72 -4.72 11.05 3.71
CA PHE A 72 -3.91 10.69 4.87
C PHE A 72 -4.77 10.19 6.02
N PHE A 73 -4.28 9.17 6.71
CA PHE A 73 -4.71 8.75 8.04
C PHE A 73 -4.01 9.56 9.13
N GLU A 74 -4.54 9.54 10.36
CA GLU A 74 -4.05 10.41 11.45
C GLU A 74 -2.59 10.19 11.86
N ASN A 75 -2.04 8.99 11.59
CA ASN A 75 -0.64 8.65 11.83
C ASN A 75 0.31 9.11 10.71
N GLY A 76 -0.23 9.66 9.61
CA GLY A 76 0.54 10.06 8.43
C GLY A 76 0.64 9.02 7.33
N ALA A 77 0.07 7.81 7.50
CA ALA A 77 -0.07 6.85 6.41
C ALA A 77 -0.94 7.47 5.32
N PHE A 78 -0.64 7.22 4.04
CA PHE A 78 -1.34 7.88 2.94
C PHE A 78 -1.40 7.04 1.68
N SER A 79 -2.27 7.44 0.76
CA SER A 79 -2.21 6.99 -0.63
C SER A 79 -2.37 8.15 -1.58
N GLU A 80 -1.53 8.17 -2.61
CA GLU A 80 -1.58 9.12 -3.72
C GLU A 80 -1.76 8.37 -5.04
N GLY A 81 -2.66 8.82 -5.91
CA GLY A 81 -2.82 8.21 -7.22
C GLY A 81 -3.90 8.85 -8.06
N LEU A 82 -4.22 8.23 -9.19
CA LEU A 82 -5.28 8.73 -10.06
C LEU A 82 -6.64 8.73 -9.34
N ILE A 83 -7.45 9.76 -9.59
CA ILE A 83 -8.82 9.86 -9.06
C ILE A 83 -9.82 9.18 -10.01
N GLN A 84 -9.46 9.07 -11.29
CA GLN A 84 -10.30 8.50 -12.33
C GLN A 84 -9.46 7.58 -13.21
N LEU A 85 -9.91 6.35 -13.42
CA LEU A 85 -9.38 5.46 -14.44
C LEU A 85 -9.88 5.92 -15.82
N GLY A 86 -8.95 6.14 -16.75
CA GLY A 86 -9.23 6.50 -18.13
C GLY A 86 -9.02 5.34 -19.12
N PRO A 87 -9.68 5.35 -20.29
CA PRO A 87 -9.32 4.47 -21.39
C PRO A 87 -7.90 4.77 -21.88
N PHE A 88 -7.09 3.73 -22.11
CA PHE A 88 -5.73 3.81 -22.66
C PHE A 88 -4.74 4.69 -21.88
N SER A 89 -5.06 5.03 -20.62
CA SER A 89 -4.14 5.69 -19.71
C SER A 89 -3.36 4.67 -18.90
N GLU A 90 -2.10 4.98 -18.59
CA GLU A 90 -1.42 4.30 -17.50
C GLU A 90 -2.19 4.52 -16.20
N PHE A 91 -2.14 3.53 -15.32
CA PHE A 91 -2.85 3.56 -14.05
C PHE A 91 -1.90 3.18 -12.92
N GLY A 92 -2.09 3.77 -11.76
CA GLY A 92 -1.29 3.43 -10.60
C GLY A 92 -1.62 4.27 -9.39
N ALA A 93 -1.10 3.82 -8.27
CA ALA A 93 -1.12 4.55 -7.03
C ALA A 93 0.08 4.16 -6.18
N GLU A 94 0.47 5.09 -5.32
CA GLU A 94 1.29 4.86 -4.17
C GLU A 94 0.41 4.60 -2.95
N LEU A 95 0.79 3.60 -2.16
CA LEU A 95 0.24 3.33 -0.84
C LEU A 95 1.39 3.33 0.17
N ALA A 96 1.31 4.17 1.18
CA ALA A 96 2.38 4.46 2.12
C ALA A 96 1.93 4.17 3.56
N LEU A 97 2.48 3.11 4.12
CA LEU A 97 2.32 2.73 5.52
C LEU A 97 3.41 3.40 6.37
N ILE A 98 3.08 3.74 7.60
CA ILE A 98 4.01 4.33 8.57
C ILE A 98 3.82 3.65 9.93
N HIS A 99 4.95 3.28 10.53
CA HIS A 99 4.99 2.72 11.87
C HIS A 99 6.26 3.20 12.55
N GLU A 100 6.09 3.96 13.63
CA GLU A 100 7.19 4.55 14.40
C GLU A 100 8.18 5.31 13.51
N ASN A 101 9.45 4.89 13.51
CA ASN A 101 10.53 5.49 12.75
C ASN A 101 10.68 4.92 11.32
N HIS A 102 9.71 4.13 10.83
CA HIS A 102 9.77 3.46 9.54
C HIS A 102 8.57 3.80 8.65
N ARG A 103 8.84 3.90 7.34
CA ARG A 103 7.82 3.95 6.30
C ARG A 103 8.06 2.86 5.26
N LEU A 104 6.96 2.23 4.87
CA LEU A 104 6.93 1.30 3.75
C LEU A 104 5.95 1.84 2.71
N ARG A 105 6.48 2.31 1.58
CA ARG A 105 5.68 2.85 0.49
C ARG A 105 5.79 1.94 -0.71
N LEU A 106 4.66 1.66 -1.34
CA LEU A 106 4.59 0.80 -2.50
C LEU A 106 3.85 1.52 -3.62
N VAL A 107 4.53 1.70 -4.74
CA VAL A 107 3.94 2.18 -5.98
C VAL A 107 3.63 0.98 -6.86
N GLN A 108 2.38 0.86 -7.32
CA GLN A 108 1.97 -0.11 -8.34
C GLN A 108 1.63 0.64 -9.63
N LEU A 109 2.27 0.26 -10.74
CA LEU A 109 2.09 0.88 -12.05
C LEU A 109 1.58 -0.15 -13.06
N PHE A 110 0.53 0.21 -13.78
CA PHE A 110 -0.12 -0.57 -14.81
C PHE A 110 0.06 0.09 -16.17
N ASP A 111 0.29 -0.73 -17.18
CA ASP A 111 0.42 -0.27 -18.56
C ASP A 111 -0.95 0.16 -19.14
N LYS A 112 -0.94 0.68 -20.37
CA LYS A 112 -2.14 1.10 -21.09
C LYS A 112 -3.09 -0.04 -21.44
N ASN A 113 -2.65 -1.29 -21.30
CA ASN A 113 -3.46 -2.50 -21.48
C ASN A 113 -4.07 -3.00 -20.15
N GLY A 114 -3.78 -2.31 -19.04
CA GLY A 114 -4.26 -2.62 -17.71
C GLY A 114 -3.48 -3.72 -17.00
N HIS A 115 -2.32 -4.16 -17.50
CA HIS A 115 -1.51 -5.17 -16.82
C HIS A 115 -0.52 -4.50 -15.87
N LEU A 116 -0.24 -5.12 -14.73
CA LEU A 116 0.81 -4.69 -13.83
C LEU A 116 2.14 -4.67 -14.59
N ASN A 117 2.80 -3.51 -14.63
CA ASN A 117 4.00 -3.27 -15.41
C ASN A 117 5.24 -3.17 -14.51
N ALA A 118 5.13 -2.46 -13.40
CA ALA A 118 6.23 -2.24 -12.48
C ALA A 118 5.73 -2.00 -11.06
N LEU A 119 6.56 -2.37 -10.08
CA LEU A 119 6.39 -1.96 -8.70
C LEU A 119 7.63 -1.18 -8.24
N THR A 120 7.42 -0.21 -7.35
CA THR A 120 8.51 0.44 -6.62
C THR A 120 8.23 0.34 -5.14
N LEU A 121 9.05 -0.44 -4.44
CA LEU A 121 9.03 -0.54 -2.99
C LEU A 121 10.04 0.47 -2.43
N ILE A 122 9.58 1.36 -1.57
CA ILE A 122 10.37 2.44 -0.97
C ILE A 122 10.39 2.19 0.53
N ARG A 123 11.56 1.79 1.03
CA ARG A 123 11.77 1.41 2.43
C ARG A 123 12.59 2.49 3.07
N GLU A 124 11.98 3.20 4.01
CA GLU A 124 12.56 4.38 4.62
C GLU A 124 12.56 4.25 6.15
N HIS A 125 13.56 4.85 6.78
CA HIS A 125 13.65 5.04 8.22
C HIS A 125 14.05 6.49 8.52
N LEU A 126 13.69 7.00 9.70
CA LEU A 126 14.10 8.34 10.12
C LEU A 126 15.63 8.40 10.30
N ALA A 127 16.25 9.46 9.77
CA ALA A 127 17.68 9.69 9.92
C ALA A 127 18.08 9.72 11.42
N GLY A 128 19.15 9.01 11.75
CA GLY A 128 19.62 8.87 13.13
C GLY A 128 18.88 7.80 13.96
N THR A 129 17.96 7.05 13.36
CA THR A 129 17.33 5.87 13.97
C THR A 129 17.92 4.57 13.42
N GLU A 130 17.62 3.44 14.05
CA GLU A 130 18.12 2.14 13.62
C GLU A 130 17.48 1.72 12.28
N LYS A 131 18.32 1.25 11.35
CA LYS A 131 17.85 0.62 10.12
C LYS A 131 17.43 -0.82 10.42
N VAL A 132 16.15 -1.01 10.72
CA VAL A 132 15.53 -2.34 10.82
C VAL A 132 15.00 -2.76 9.44
N GLU A 133 15.58 -3.82 8.88
CA GLU A 133 15.08 -4.48 7.66
C GLU A 133 14.47 -5.82 8.05
N ARG A 134 13.18 -6.01 7.72
CA ARG A 134 12.45 -7.23 8.04
C ARG A 134 12.75 -8.33 7.02
N PRO A 135 12.62 -9.61 7.40
CA PRO A 135 12.75 -10.72 6.46
C PRO A 135 11.81 -10.56 5.25
N PRO A 136 12.17 -11.10 4.07
CA PRO A 136 11.24 -11.21 2.96
C PRO A 136 10.02 -12.04 3.37
N LEU A 137 8.83 -11.51 3.06
CA LEU A 137 7.57 -12.11 3.46
C LEU A 137 7.40 -13.51 2.86
N GLN A 138 7.02 -14.49 3.69
CA GLN A 138 6.64 -15.83 3.26
C GLN A 138 5.16 -16.09 3.54
N VAL A 139 4.59 -17.08 2.86
CA VAL A 139 3.19 -17.49 3.12
C VAL A 139 3.03 -17.94 4.57
N ASP A 140 4.00 -18.70 5.09
CA ASP A 140 3.98 -19.24 6.45
C ASP A 140 3.92 -18.15 7.53
N ASP A 141 4.46 -16.96 7.25
CA ASP A 141 4.40 -15.81 8.17
C ASP A 141 2.96 -15.28 8.34
N LEU A 142 2.08 -15.54 7.36
CA LEU A 142 0.71 -15.05 7.31
C LEU A 142 -0.32 -16.09 7.78
N LEU A 143 0.05 -17.38 7.83
CA LEU A 143 -0.87 -18.44 8.22
C LEU A 143 -1.37 -18.26 9.66
N GLY A 144 -2.64 -18.63 9.88
CA GLY A 144 -3.32 -18.48 11.15
C GLY A 144 -4.46 -17.47 11.09
N GLU A 145 -4.82 -16.96 12.25
CA GLU A 145 -5.91 -16.00 12.42
C GLU A 145 -5.35 -14.63 12.82
N TRP A 146 -5.91 -13.60 12.23
CA TRP A 146 -5.61 -12.20 12.49
C TRP A 146 -6.90 -11.47 12.82
N GLN A 147 -6.87 -10.63 13.86
CA GLN A 147 -8.00 -9.81 14.29
C GLN A 147 -7.56 -8.37 14.46
N GLY A 148 -8.45 -7.43 14.14
CA GLY A 148 -8.09 -6.02 14.18
C GLY A 148 -9.23 -5.07 13.88
N GLU A 149 -8.84 -3.86 13.50
CA GLU A 149 -9.74 -2.78 13.12
C GLU A 149 -9.32 -2.20 11.78
N ALA A 150 -10.32 -1.75 11.01
CA ALA A 150 -10.14 -1.00 9.80
C ALA A 150 -10.83 0.36 9.88
N VAL A 151 -10.14 1.39 9.38
CA VAL A 151 -10.66 2.74 9.22
C VAL A 151 -10.73 3.05 7.73
N THR A 152 -11.91 3.48 7.26
CA THR A 152 -12.12 3.91 5.88
C THR A 152 -12.40 5.40 5.82
N ILE A 153 -11.61 6.12 5.02
CA ILE A 153 -11.75 7.55 4.74
C ILE A 153 -12.10 7.80 3.27
N TYR A 154 -12.67 8.97 3.00
CA TYR A 154 -13.32 9.26 1.73
C TYR A 154 -12.80 10.56 1.09
N PRO A 155 -12.69 10.63 -0.26
CA PRO A 155 -12.22 11.84 -0.95
C PRO A 155 -13.12 13.07 -0.77
N ASP A 156 -14.38 12.89 -0.38
CA ASP A 156 -15.33 13.95 -0.06
C ASP A 156 -15.29 14.41 1.41
N TRP A 157 -14.38 13.82 2.21
CA TRP A 157 -14.16 14.12 3.63
C TRP A 157 -15.39 13.94 4.53
N ARG A 158 -16.32 13.06 4.13
CA ARG A 158 -17.33 12.57 5.08
C ARG A 158 -16.67 11.85 6.26
N SER A 159 -17.42 11.67 7.34
CA SER A 159 -16.93 10.96 8.53
C SER A 159 -16.37 9.58 8.19
N PRO A 160 -15.23 9.17 8.79
CA PRO A 160 -14.68 7.85 8.59
C PRO A 160 -15.60 6.75 9.10
N ASP A 161 -15.58 5.59 8.43
CA ASP A 161 -16.19 4.37 8.93
C ASP A 161 -15.14 3.51 9.64
N ILE A 162 -15.53 2.90 10.75
CA ILE A 162 -14.67 2.06 11.58
C ILE A 162 -15.36 0.71 11.76
N TYR A 163 -14.65 -0.37 11.54
CA TYR A 163 -15.20 -1.72 11.70
C TYR A 163 -14.12 -2.74 12.07
N SER A 164 -14.53 -3.77 12.81
CA SER A 164 -13.69 -4.90 13.14
C SER A 164 -13.36 -5.74 11.91
N THR A 165 -12.18 -6.34 11.93
CA THR A 165 -11.70 -7.22 10.87
C THR A 165 -11.24 -8.56 11.42
N THR A 166 -11.50 -9.62 10.67
CA THR A 166 -10.93 -10.95 10.92
C THR A 166 -10.38 -11.48 9.61
N LEU A 167 -9.16 -12.00 9.62
CA LEU A 167 -8.53 -12.66 8.49
C LEU A 167 -8.03 -14.04 8.94
N GLN A 168 -8.53 -15.08 8.28
CA GLN A 168 -8.05 -16.45 8.48
C GLN A 168 -7.38 -16.93 7.20
N LEU A 169 -6.15 -17.44 7.35
CA LEU A 169 -5.32 -17.97 6.28
C LEU A 169 -4.86 -19.37 6.65
N GLN A 170 -5.18 -20.35 5.81
CA GLN A 170 -4.79 -21.75 6.02
C GLN A 170 -4.47 -22.42 4.70
N LEU A 171 -3.65 -23.47 4.73
CA LEU A 171 -3.41 -24.33 3.58
C LEU A 171 -4.41 -25.48 3.58
N ASP A 172 -4.96 -25.80 2.41
CA ASP A 172 -5.73 -27.03 2.21
C ASP A 172 -4.81 -28.24 2.01
N ASN A 173 -5.39 -29.44 1.96
CA ASN A 173 -4.63 -30.69 1.78
C ASN A 173 -3.86 -30.76 0.44
N ALA A 174 -4.19 -29.91 -0.53
CA ALA A 174 -3.52 -29.81 -1.81
C ALA A 174 -2.46 -28.68 -1.85
N GLY A 175 -2.20 -28.02 -0.71
CA GLY A 175 -1.25 -26.91 -0.60
C GLY A 175 -1.76 -25.58 -1.18
N ARG A 176 -3.08 -25.46 -1.44
CA ARG A 176 -3.68 -24.19 -1.86
C ARG A 176 -4.00 -23.33 -0.64
N LEU A 177 -3.86 -22.02 -0.79
CA LEU A 177 -4.22 -21.08 0.26
C LEU A 177 -5.74 -20.87 0.29
N ILE A 178 -6.37 -21.11 1.43
CA ILE A 178 -7.74 -20.68 1.72
C ILE A 178 -7.64 -19.39 2.53
N GLN A 179 -8.27 -18.34 2.02
CA GLN A 179 -8.40 -17.06 2.69
C GLN A 179 -9.87 -16.81 3.04
N SER A 180 -10.14 -16.45 4.29
CA SER A 180 -11.43 -15.89 4.70
C SER A 180 -11.18 -14.52 5.34
N THR A 181 -11.80 -13.48 4.79
CA THR A 181 -11.63 -12.09 5.26
C THR A 181 -12.99 -11.50 5.57
N SER A 182 -13.15 -11.01 6.79
CA SER A 182 -14.34 -10.33 7.29
C SER A 182 -14.04 -8.85 7.53
N PHE A 183 -14.91 -7.98 7.04
CA PHE A 183 -14.90 -6.54 7.24
C PHE A 183 -16.31 -6.12 7.71
N GLY A 184 -16.47 -5.88 9.02
CA GLY A 184 -17.80 -5.76 9.62
C GLY A 184 -18.65 -7.00 9.31
N ASP A 185 -19.87 -6.80 8.79
CA ASP A 185 -20.82 -7.89 8.52
C ASP A 185 -20.57 -8.64 7.19
N ARG A 186 -19.53 -8.26 6.43
CA ARG A 186 -19.22 -8.86 5.13
C ARG A 186 -18.03 -9.80 5.25
N THR A 187 -18.24 -11.07 4.92
CA THR A 187 -17.18 -12.09 4.80
C THR A 187 -16.99 -12.52 3.35
N ILE A 188 -15.73 -12.63 2.92
CA ILE A 188 -15.35 -13.17 1.62
C ILE A 188 -14.41 -14.34 1.87
N THR A 189 -14.72 -15.48 1.26
CA THR A 189 -13.84 -16.65 1.27
C THR A 189 -13.41 -16.96 -0.15
N SER A 190 -12.10 -17.13 -0.34
CA SER A 190 -11.49 -17.43 -1.63
C SER A 190 -10.39 -18.48 -1.47
N THR A 191 -10.04 -19.14 -2.58
CA THR A 191 -8.89 -20.05 -2.64
C THR A 191 -7.91 -19.57 -3.68
N ALA A 192 -6.62 -19.71 -3.40
CA ALA A 192 -5.54 -19.33 -4.29
C ALA A 192 -4.52 -20.44 -4.46
N THR A 193 -3.85 -20.43 -5.60
CA THR A 193 -2.64 -21.22 -5.82
C THR A 193 -1.41 -20.43 -5.39
N ILE A 194 -0.41 -21.12 -4.88
CA ILE A 194 0.87 -20.51 -4.49
C ILE A 194 1.92 -20.97 -5.49
N LYS A 195 2.65 -20.03 -6.08
CA LYS A 195 3.79 -20.28 -6.94
C LYS A 195 4.91 -19.32 -6.57
N ASP A 196 5.98 -19.84 -5.99
CA ASP A 196 7.12 -19.07 -5.50
C ASP A 196 6.64 -17.94 -4.56
N SER A 197 6.92 -16.68 -4.90
CA SER A 197 6.49 -15.49 -4.15
C SER A 197 5.12 -14.93 -4.58
N ILE A 198 4.34 -15.68 -5.37
CA ILE A 198 3.07 -15.23 -5.92
C ILE A 198 1.93 -16.10 -5.39
N ILE A 199 0.94 -15.46 -4.78
CA ILE A 199 -0.36 -16.07 -4.45
C ILE A 199 -1.36 -15.61 -5.50
N LEU A 200 -1.96 -16.53 -6.24
CA LEU A 200 -2.88 -16.24 -7.33
C LEU A 200 -4.31 -16.64 -6.98
N PHE A 201 -5.20 -15.66 -6.89
CA PHE A 201 -6.64 -15.83 -6.78
C PHE A 201 -7.27 -15.76 -8.17
N ASP A 202 -7.59 -16.92 -8.76
CA ASP A 202 -8.06 -17.05 -10.13
C ASP A 202 -9.42 -17.76 -10.28
N GLN A 203 -10.10 -18.00 -9.16
CA GLN A 203 -11.42 -18.66 -9.13
C GLN A 203 -12.48 -17.95 -9.98
N ASP A 204 -12.43 -16.60 -10.04
CA ASP A 204 -13.21 -15.80 -10.98
C ASP A 204 -12.33 -15.41 -12.17
N PRO A 205 -12.55 -15.98 -13.37
CA PRO A 205 -11.78 -15.65 -14.56
C PRO A 205 -11.86 -14.16 -14.95
N GLN A 206 -12.87 -13.43 -14.49
CA GLN A 206 -13.04 -12.00 -14.78
C GLN A 206 -12.39 -11.09 -13.73
N LYS A 207 -12.04 -11.62 -12.54
CA LYS A 207 -11.52 -10.84 -11.41
C LYS A 207 -10.33 -11.54 -10.75
N GLN A 208 -9.31 -11.80 -11.57
CA GLN A 208 -8.09 -12.42 -11.09
C GLN A 208 -7.21 -11.40 -10.35
N VAL A 209 -6.74 -11.79 -9.18
CA VAL A 209 -5.90 -10.96 -8.30
C VAL A 209 -4.65 -11.74 -7.94
N GLN A 210 -3.50 -11.09 -7.98
CA GLN A 210 -2.25 -11.63 -7.47
C GLN A 210 -1.86 -10.91 -6.17
N VAL A 211 -1.24 -11.64 -5.26
CA VAL A 211 -0.48 -11.09 -4.13
C VAL A 211 0.99 -11.45 -4.36
N LEU A 212 1.85 -10.44 -4.48
CA LEU A 212 3.30 -10.61 -4.49
C LEU A 212 3.81 -10.48 -3.06
N LEU A 213 4.59 -11.46 -2.61
CA LEU A 213 5.35 -11.38 -1.38
C LEU A 213 6.69 -10.71 -1.67
N LEU A 214 7.01 -9.66 -0.91
CA LEU A 214 8.12 -8.75 -1.18
C LEU A 214 9.07 -8.66 0.03
N PRO A 215 10.28 -8.09 -0.14
CA PRO A 215 11.18 -7.80 0.98
C PRO A 215 10.55 -6.91 2.06
N ASP A 216 11.16 -6.90 3.25
CA ASP A 216 10.75 -6.06 4.39
C ASP A 216 9.31 -6.32 4.89
N GLY A 217 8.89 -7.58 4.87
CA GLY A 217 7.54 -7.99 5.27
C GLY A 217 6.42 -7.44 4.37
N ALA A 218 6.75 -6.92 3.19
CA ALA A 218 5.78 -6.28 2.31
C ALA A 218 5.00 -7.28 1.47
N SER A 219 3.78 -6.90 1.11
CA SER A 219 2.98 -7.57 0.08
C SER A 219 2.32 -6.55 -0.84
N ALA A 220 2.16 -6.92 -2.11
CA ALA A 220 1.45 -6.12 -3.10
C ALA A 220 0.28 -6.93 -3.65
N THR A 221 -0.94 -6.48 -3.41
CA THR A 221 -2.15 -7.07 -3.99
C THR A 221 -2.61 -6.22 -5.17
N SER A 222 -2.75 -6.85 -6.33
CA SER A 222 -3.03 -6.19 -7.60
C SER A 222 -3.97 -7.04 -8.46
N PRO A 223 -4.93 -6.46 -9.20
CA PRO A 223 -5.60 -7.19 -10.27
C PRO A 223 -4.58 -7.63 -11.32
N LEU A 224 -4.73 -8.82 -11.91
CA LEU A 224 -3.89 -9.24 -13.04
C LEU A 224 -4.10 -8.33 -14.26
N LYS A 225 -5.34 -7.87 -14.43
CA LYS A 225 -5.74 -6.93 -15.47
C LYS A 225 -6.82 -6.00 -14.97
N VAL A 226 -6.54 -4.70 -15.04
CA VAL A 226 -7.53 -3.65 -14.83
C VAL A 226 -8.53 -3.66 -15.98
N GLN A 227 -9.81 -3.78 -15.66
CA GLN A 227 -10.90 -3.78 -16.63
C GLN A 227 -11.82 -2.58 -16.41
N LEU A 228 -12.24 -1.95 -17.50
CA LEU A 228 -13.29 -0.93 -17.45
C LEU A 228 -14.60 -1.55 -16.98
N ARG A 229 -15.44 -0.76 -16.29
CA ARG A 229 -16.76 -1.19 -15.80
C ARG A 229 -16.72 -2.29 -14.73
N GLN A 230 -15.58 -2.46 -14.08
CA GLN A 230 -15.44 -3.32 -12.91
C GLN A 230 -14.83 -2.53 -11.76
N PRO A 231 -15.32 -2.71 -10.53
CA PRO A 231 -14.64 -2.15 -9.37
C PRO A 231 -13.27 -2.80 -9.26
N LEU A 232 -12.30 -2.03 -8.79
CA LEU A 232 -10.95 -2.51 -8.55
C LEU A 232 -10.42 -1.94 -7.25
N PHE A 233 -9.38 -2.58 -6.72
CA PHE A 233 -8.64 -2.07 -5.60
C PHE A 233 -7.14 -2.31 -5.82
N LEU A 234 -6.33 -1.45 -5.20
CA LEU A 234 -4.91 -1.66 -5.03
C LEU A 234 -4.64 -1.80 -3.55
N GLU A 235 -3.84 -2.79 -3.16
CA GLU A 235 -3.55 -3.02 -1.76
C GLU A 235 -2.06 -3.25 -1.51
N VAL A 236 -1.56 -2.69 -0.41
CA VAL A 236 -0.25 -3.00 0.16
C VAL A 236 -0.47 -3.59 1.55
N GLY A 237 0.28 -4.63 1.88
CA GLY A 237 0.38 -5.14 3.24
C GLY A 237 1.80 -5.02 3.76
N TRP A 238 1.94 -4.84 5.07
CA TRP A 238 3.22 -4.81 5.77
C TRP A 238 3.12 -5.60 7.06
N LEU A 239 3.85 -6.72 7.12
CA LEU A 239 4.07 -7.46 8.36
C LEU A 239 5.16 -6.74 9.16
N ILE A 240 4.72 -5.87 10.07
CA ILE A 240 5.58 -4.97 10.84
C ILE A 240 6.35 -5.77 11.90
N GLN A 241 5.67 -6.70 12.55
CA GLN A 241 6.20 -7.68 13.50
C GLN A 241 5.54 -9.05 13.22
N PRO A 242 6.07 -10.18 13.74
CA PRO A 242 5.48 -11.51 13.51
C PRO A 242 4.00 -11.64 13.92
N ASN A 243 3.50 -10.75 14.76
CA ASN A 243 2.13 -10.69 15.25
C ASN A 243 1.43 -9.36 14.96
N LEU A 244 2.03 -8.44 14.19
CA LEU A 244 1.43 -7.14 13.88
C LEU A 244 1.55 -6.85 12.39
N ARG A 245 0.40 -6.64 11.75
CA ARG A 245 0.31 -6.39 10.32
C ARG A 245 -0.58 -5.19 10.03
N GLN A 246 -0.18 -4.42 9.02
CA GLN A 246 -1.03 -3.39 8.44
C GLN A 246 -1.34 -3.70 6.99
N ARG A 247 -2.51 -3.27 6.53
CA ARG A 247 -2.90 -3.27 5.13
C ARG A 247 -3.53 -1.95 4.75
N MET A 248 -3.23 -1.44 3.56
CA MET A 248 -3.91 -0.28 3.01
C MET A 248 -4.54 -0.64 1.69
N ILE A 249 -5.80 -0.25 1.50
CA ILE A 249 -6.60 -0.59 0.32
C ILE A 249 -7.14 0.71 -0.30
N ARG A 250 -6.72 1.02 -1.52
CA ARG A 250 -7.26 2.11 -2.34
C ARG A 250 -8.34 1.55 -3.26
N SER A 251 -9.59 1.99 -3.09
CA SER A 251 -10.76 1.39 -3.75
C SER A 251 -11.35 2.29 -4.84
N TYR A 252 -11.69 1.71 -5.98
CA TYR A 252 -12.36 2.37 -7.09
C TYR A 252 -13.68 1.67 -7.42
N ASN A 253 -14.69 2.44 -7.81
CA ASN A 253 -15.96 1.89 -8.25
C ASN A 253 -15.90 1.37 -9.70
N ASP A 254 -17.00 0.83 -10.20
CA ASP A 254 -17.12 0.31 -11.56
C ASP A 254 -16.97 1.39 -12.65
N LYS A 255 -17.21 2.67 -12.32
CA LYS A 255 -16.94 3.81 -13.21
C LYS A 255 -15.46 4.21 -13.23
N GLY A 256 -14.62 3.55 -12.42
CA GLY A 256 -13.20 3.88 -12.30
C GLY A 256 -12.93 5.12 -11.45
N GLU A 257 -13.92 5.62 -10.70
CA GLU A 257 -13.76 6.74 -9.77
C GLU A 257 -13.14 6.23 -8.46
N TRP A 258 -12.15 6.93 -7.93
CA TRP A 258 -11.62 6.66 -6.60
C TRP A 258 -12.67 7.01 -5.55
N VAL A 259 -13.06 6.04 -4.73
CA VAL A 259 -14.17 6.19 -3.78
C VAL A 259 -13.75 6.17 -2.32
N SER A 260 -12.69 5.46 -1.96
CA SER A 260 -12.25 5.37 -0.56
C SER A 260 -10.80 4.89 -0.40
N LEU A 261 -10.28 5.09 0.79
CA LEU A 261 -9.02 4.54 1.26
C LEU A 261 -9.23 3.88 2.63
N THR A 262 -8.83 2.63 2.76
CA THR A 262 -8.97 1.86 4.00
C THR A 262 -7.61 1.52 4.57
N LEU A 263 -7.40 1.70 5.88
CA LEU A 263 -6.24 1.21 6.64
C LEU A 263 -6.71 0.17 7.63
N VAL A 264 -6.13 -1.03 7.56
CA VAL A 264 -6.36 -2.13 8.49
C VAL A 264 -5.12 -2.27 9.37
N THR A 265 -5.32 -2.41 10.67
CA THR A 265 -4.27 -2.85 11.61
C THR A 265 -4.77 -4.11 12.31
N GLU A 266 -4.04 -5.21 12.16
CA GLU A 266 -4.44 -6.54 12.62
C GLU A 266 -3.30 -7.22 13.39
N GLU A 267 -3.66 -7.93 14.45
CA GLU A 267 -2.76 -8.71 15.28
C GLU A 267 -3.06 -10.21 15.14
N ARG A 268 -2.02 -11.03 15.24
CA ARG A 268 -2.18 -12.49 15.18
C ARG A 268 -2.74 -13.01 16.51
N VAL A 269 -3.72 -13.92 16.42
CA VAL A 269 -4.36 -14.60 17.56
C VAL A 269 -3.48 -15.72 18.11
#